data_AF-A0A397V3S9-F1
#
_entry.id   AF-A0A397V3S9-F1
#
_cell.length_a   1.000
_cell.length_b   1.000
_cell.length_c   1.000
_cell.angle_alpha   90.00
_cell.angle_beta   90.00
_cell.angle_gamma   90.00
#
_symmetry.space_group_name_H-M   'P 1'
#
loop_
_entity.id
_entity.type
_entity.pdbx_description
1 polymer ?
#
loop_
_entity_poly.entity_id
_entity_poly.type
_entity_poly.pdbx_seq_one_letter_code
_entity_poly.pdbx_strand_id
1 'polypeptide(L)'
;MEVAPELVVNWGLEKLRIEFAEQGTGSLEETTLKQLKERLKDITGVPINGQKLVFSGAIMKDETATLSSFGLQPFSKLILMGSKPNAKDLAQTTSGSSEEHALIARISQLVEKTKTNIIPQIESFETSVATYLSSENNDDTVKSKLAEAHHCIVETLMQSILTLDSVVCPPDFETARQKRREAVKFTQGLIDRVDEVKAQLSRQNQQNIILSNASL
;
A
#
# COMPACT_ATOMS: atom_id res chain seq x y z
N MET A 1 -1.76 31.73 -35.03
CA MET A 1 -1.32 30.33 -34.77
C MET A 1 -1.71 30.05 -33.35
N GLU A 2 -2.88 29.46 -33.18
CA GLU A 2 -3.36 29.01 -31.87
C GLU A 2 -2.55 27.74 -31.55
N VAL A 3 -1.82 27.77 -30.43
CA VAL A 3 -1.00 26.64 -30.01
C VAL A 3 -1.92 25.72 -29.23
N ALA A 4 -2.19 24.53 -29.77
CA ALA A 4 -3.03 23.54 -29.10
C ALA A 4 -2.52 23.31 -27.66
N PRO A 5 -3.41 23.22 -26.66
CA PRO A 5 -3.01 23.02 -25.29
C PRO A 5 -2.30 21.67 -25.15
N GLU A 6 -1.02 21.69 -24.80
CA GLU A 6 -0.22 20.47 -24.54
C GLU A 6 0.15 20.34 -23.06
N LEU A 7 0.29 19.12 -22.56
CA LEU A 7 0.97 18.85 -21.29
C LEU A 7 2.35 18.29 -21.52
N VAL A 8 3.28 18.68 -20.67
CA VAL A 8 4.65 18.19 -20.69
C VAL A 8 4.81 17.14 -19.61
N VAL A 9 5.01 15.89 -19.99
CA VAL A 9 5.24 14.78 -19.06
C VAL A 9 6.70 14.34 -19.15
N ASN A 10 7.46 14.56 -18.09
CA ASN A 10 8.83 14.07 -17.97
C ASN A 10 8.82 12.63 -17.45
N TRP A 11 9.41 11.70 -18.19
CA TRP A 11 9.57 10.30 -17.81
C TRP A 11 11.05 9.92 -17.84
N GLY A 12 11.70 9.90 -16.67
CA GLY A 12 13.14 9.69 -16.58
C GLY A 12 13.92 10.79 -17.31
N LEU A 13 14.59 10.43 -18.40
CA LEU A 13 15.31 11.36 -19.29
C LEU A 13 14.49 11.82 -20.50
N GLU A 14 13.34 11.19 -20.73
CA GLU A 14 12.47 11.48 -21.85
C GLU A 14 11.44 12.56 -21.48
N LYS A 15 11.07 13.37 -22.47
CA LYS A 15 10.08 14.43 -22.33
C LYS A 15 8.98 14.20 -23.37
N LEU A 16 7.81 13.85 -22.89
CA LEU A 16 6.62 13.58 -23.70
C LEU A 16 5.74 14.83 -23.74
N ARG A 17 5.18 15.11 -24.91
CA ARG A 17 4.20 16.19 -25.12
C ARG A 17 2.87 15.54 -25.46
N ILE A 18 1.86 15.80 -24.64
CA ILE A 18 0.52 15.26 -24.82
C ILE A 18 -0.38 16.39 -25.26
N GLU A 19 -0.86 16.32 -26.49
CA GLU A 19 -1.75 17.34 -27.05
C GLU A 19 -3.21 17.08 -26.63
N PHE A 20 -3.93 18.16 -26.35
CA PHE A 20 -5.35 18.16 -26.01
C PHE A 20 -6.13 19.03 -27.00
N ALA A 21 -7.42 18.74 -27.14
CA ALA A 21 -8.31 19.58 -27.93
C ALA A 21 -8.50 20.95 -27.26
N GLU A 22 -8.68 22.00 -28.07
CA GLU A 22 -8.88 23.36 -27.56
C GLU A 22 -10.22 23.52 -26.81
N GLN A 23 -11.29 22.89 -27.30
CA GLN A 23 -12.61 22.89 -26.65
C GLN A 23 -13.38 21.59 -26.89
N GLY A 24 -14.27 21.24 -25.97
CA GLY A 24 -15.17 20.08 -26.04
C GLY A 24 -14.52 18.77 -25.58
N THR A 25 -15.04 17.65 -26.11
CA THR A 25 -14.64 16.29 -25.73
C THR A 25 -13.18 16.03 -26.06
N GLY A 26 -12.36 15.79 -25.03
CA GLY A 26 -10.92 15.60 -25.16
C GLY A 26 -10.08 16.85 -24.87
N SER A 27 -10.70 17.92 -24.36
CA SER A 27 -10.02 19.06 -23.77
C SER A 27 -9.35 18.72 -22.44
N LEU A 28 -8.42 19.57 -22.01
CA LEU A 28 -7.73 19.42 -20.73
C LEU A 28 -8.70 19.42 -19.53
N GLU A 29 -9.79 20.19 -19.63
CA GLU A 29 -10.76 20.37 -18.55
C GLU A 29 -11.66 19.16 -18.34
N GLU A 30 -12.02 18.46 -19.42
CA GLU A 30 -12.85 17.25 -19.37
C GLU A 30 -12.03 15.96 -19.21
N THR A 31 -10.76 15.98 -19.62
CA THR A 31 -9.93 14.78 -19.55
C THR A 31 -9.68 14.40 -18.08
N THR A 32 -9.95 13.16 -17.75
CA THR A 32 -9.70 12.57 -16.42
C THR A 32 -8.28 12.08 -16.27
N LEU A 33 -7.82 11.93 -15.03
CA LEU A 33 -6.53 11.31 -14.74
C LEU A 33 -6.42 9.90 -15.35
N LYS A 34 -7.52 9.12 -15.33
CA LYS A 34 -7.57 7.78 -15.95
C LYS A 34 -7.23 7.84 -17.45
N GLN A 35 -7.88 8.73 -18.20
CA GLN A 35 -7.67 8.88 -19.64
C GLN A 35 -6.24 9.34 -19.95
N LEU A 36 -5.64 10.21 -19.13
CA LEU A 36 -4.24 10.59 -19.28
C LEU A 36 -3.31 9.37 -19.08
N LYS A 37 -3.56 8.55 -18.05
CA LYS A 37 -2.78 7.34 -17.81
C LYS A 37 -2.89 6.32 -18.95
N GLU A 38 -4.08 6.17 -19.53
CA GLU A 38 -4.31 5.32 -20.71
C GLU A 38 -3.46 5.80 -21.89
N ARG A 39 -3.50 7.09 -22.22
CA ARG A 39 -2.63 7.66 -23.27
C ARG A 39 -1.14 7.46 -22.99
N LEU A 40 -0.72 7.67 -21.74
CA LEU A 40 0.67 7.46 -21.34
C LEU A 40 1.09 5.99 -21.41
N LYS A 41 0.17 5.06 -21.16
CA LYS A 41 0.43 3.63 -21.31
C LYS A 41 0.70 3.29 -22.76
N ASP A 42 -0.08 3.84 -23.69
CA ASP A 42 0.10 3.59 -25.13
C ASP A 42 1.43 4.16 -25.64
N ILE A 43 1.88 5.30 -25.10
CA ILE A 43 3.13 5.94 -25.52
C ILE A 43 4.36 5.29 -24.87
N THR A 44 4.33 5.06 -23.56
CA THR A 44 5.51 4.62 -22.78
C THR A 44 5.59 3.10 -22.59
N GLY A 45 4.47 2.39 -22.77
CA GLY A 45 4.32 0.99 -22.40
C GLY A 45 4.27 0.74 -20.89
N VAL A 46 4.27 1.80 -20.06
CA VAL A 46 4.16 1.66 -18.60
C VAL A 46 2.70 1.34 -18.24
N PRO A 47 2.42 0.25 -17.51
CA PRO A 47 1.07 -0.15 -17.11
C PRO A 47 0.42 0.88 -16.18
N ILE A 48 -0.91 1.04 -16.24
CA ILE A 48 -1.66 2.12 -15.56
C ILE A 48 -1.46 2.04 -14.04
N ASN A 49 -1.51 0.85 -13.44
CA ASN A 49 -1.25 0.65 -12.02
C ASN A 49 0.22 0.88 -11.61
N GLY A 50 1.13 0.86 -12.58
CA GLY A 50 2.55 1.18 -12.40
C GLY A 50 2.88 2.67 -12.59
N GLN A 51 1.95 3.46 -13.16
CA GLN A 51 2.14 4.88 -13.38
C GLN A 51 1.83 5.70 -12.12
N LYS A 52 2.81 6.46 -11.66
CA LYS A 52 2.66 7.48 -10.61
C LYS A 52 2.91 8.85 -11.23
N LEU A 53 1.85 9.63 -11.37
CA LEU A 53 1.93 10.99 -11.90
C LEU A 53 2.11 11.98 -10.75
N VAL A 54 3.11 12.84 -10.87
CA VAL A 54 3.44 13.86 -9.88
C VAL A 54 3.29 15.23 -10.52
N PHE A 55 2.48 16.08 -9.89
CA PHE A 55 2.30 17.48 -10.25
C PHE A 55 2.58 18.36 -9.03
N SER A 56 3.41 19.38 -9.18
CA SER A 56 3.72 20.34 -8.10
C SER A 56 4.13 19.68 -6.76
N GLY A 57 4.85 18.55 -6.83
CA GLY A 57 5.29 17.78 -5.67
C GLY A 57 4.26 16.81 -5.08
N ALA A 58 3.02 16.80 -5.59
CA ALA A 58 1.96 15.90 -5.14
C ALA A 58 1.72 14.75 -6.12
N ILE A 59 1.55 13.53 -5.60
CA ILE A 59 1.15 12.35 -6.40
C ILE A 59 -0.36 12.43 -6.65
N MET A 60 -0.75 12.41 -7.91
CA MET A 60 -2.15 12.35 -8.34
C MET A 60 -2.70 10.93 -8.17
N LYS A 61 -3.75 10.78 -7.37
CA LYS A 61 -4.31 9.46 -7.00
C LYS A 61 -5.75 9.23 -7.46
N ASP A 62 -6.54 10.29 -7.62
CA ASP A 62 -7.94 10.18 -8.00
C ASP A 62 -8.08 10.04 -9.53
N GLU A 63 -8.46 8.85 -9.97
CA GLU A 63 -8.58 8.52 -11.39
C GLU A 63 -9.82 9.13 -12.05
N THR A 64 -10.83 9.50 -11.25
CA THR A 64 -12.09 10.09 -11.71
C THR A 64 -12.04 11.61 -11.82
N ALA A 65 -11.13 12.24 -11.08
CA ALA A 65 -10.88 13.67 -11.11
C ALA A 65 -10.31 14.12 -12.47
N THR A 66 -10.77 15.29 -12.94
CA THR A 66 -10.28 15.90 -14.18
C THR A 66 -8.91 16.51 -13.99
N LEU A 67 -8.12 16.65 -15.06
CA LEU A 67 -6.78 17.24 -14.98
C LEU A 67 -6.84 18.67 -14.44
N SER A 68 -7.84 19.45 -14.86
CA SER A 68 -8.09 20.80 -14.35
C SER A 68 -8.34 20.84 -12.83
N SER A 69 -9.04 19.83 -12.26
CA SER A 69 -9.28 19.76 -10.81
C SER A 69 -8.01 19.57 -9.96
N PHE A 70 -6.94 19.03 -10.56
CA PHE A 70 -5.61 18.97 -9.95
C PHE A 70 -4.81 20.28 -10.11
N GLY A 71 -5.41 21.30 -10.72
CA GLY A 71 -4.75 22.56 -11.03
C GLY A 71 -3.85 22.51 -12.27
N LEU A 72 -4.02 21.50 -13.14
CA LEU A 72 -3.26 21.43 -14.39
C LEU A 72 -3.77 22.47 -15.38
N GLN A 73 -2.83 23.28 -15.87
CA GLN A 73 -3.04 24.27 -16.91
C GLN A 73 -2.35 23.81 -18.21
N PRO A 74 -2.72 24.37 -19.37
CA PRO A 74 -1.95 24.18 -20.60
C PRO A 74 -0.45 24.43 -20.35
N PHE A 75 0.39 23.60 -20.95
CA PHE A 75 1.86 23.59 -20.83
C PHE A 75 2.39 23.24 -19.43
N SER A 76 1.53 22.73 -18.53
CA SER A 76 1.96 22.26 -17.21
C SER A 76 2.95 21.10 -17.32
N LYS A 77 3.88 21.07 -16.37
CA LYS A 77 4.93 20.05 -16.28
C LYS A 77 4.54 19.00 -15.23
N LEU A 78 4.49 17.76 -15.68
CA LEU A 78 4.22 16.57 -14.90
C LEU A 78 5.46 15.68 -14.89
N ILE A 79 5.59 14.87 -13.85
CA ILE A 79 6.58 13.81 -13.79
C ILE A 79 5.84 12.47 -13.77
N LEU A 80 6.13 11.61 -14.72
CA LEU A 80 5.72 10.22 -14.72
C LEU A 80 6.81 9.38 -14.06
N MET A 81 6.46 8.70 -12.98
CA MET A 81 7.29 7.65 -12.39
C MET A 81 6.67 6.29 -12.68
N GLY A 82 7.46 5.39 -13.26
CA GLY A 82 7.05 4.04 -13.59
C GLY A 82 8.06 3.41 -14.53
N SER A 83 8.12 2.08 -14.54
CA SER A 83 9.04 1.34 -15.39
C SER A 83 8.24 0.39 -16.28
N LYS A 84 8.69 0.26 -17.53
CA LYS A 84 8.17 -0.75 -18.44
C LYS A 84 8.61 -2.13 -17.95
N PRO A 85 7.69 -3.10 -17.74
CA PRO A 85 8.05 -4.45 -17.35
C PRO A 85 8.85 -5.16 -18.45
N ASN A 86 9.87 -5.93 -18.07
CA ASN A 86 10.67 -6.72 -19.00
C ASN A 86 10.01 -8.08 -19.30
N ALA A 87 10.51 -8.81 -20.30
CA ALA A 87 9.99 -10.13 -20.68
C ALA A 87 9.97 -11.14 -19.50
N LYS A 88 10.96 -11.08 -18.60
CA LYS A 88 11.00 -11.90 -17.39
C LYS A 88 9.87 -11.57 -16.41
N ASP A 89 9.53 -10.29 -16.30
CA ASP A 89 8.51 -9.77 -15.39
C ASP A 89 7.11 -10.17 -15.89
N LEU A 90 6.92 -10.16 -17.21
CA LEU A 90 5.70 -10.61 -17.88
C LEU A 90 5.53 -12.13 -17.77
N ALA A 91 6.62 -12.91 -17.83
CA ALA A 91 6.58 -14.36 -17.66
C ALA A 91 6.15 -14.81 -16.24
N GLN A 92 6.20 -13.93 -15.24
CA GLN A 92 5.71 -14.20 -13.89
C GLN A 92 4.19 -14.02 -13.76
N THR A 93 3.52 -13.51 -14.79
CA THR A 93 2.07 -13.24 -14.78
C THR A 93 1.33 -14.34 -15.54
N THR A 94 0.14 -14.73 -15.07
CA THR A 94 -0.66 -15.75 -15.79
C THR A 94 -1.16 -15.21 -17.13
N SER A 95 -1.51 -13.92 -17.18
CA SER A 95 -2.05 -13.27 -18.38
C SER A 95 -0.99 -12.77 -19.36
N GLY A 96 0.30 -12.78 -18.99
CA GLY A 96 1.35 -12.10 -19.76
C GLY A 96 1.19 -10.58 -19.81
N SER A 97 0.34 -10.00 -18.94
CA SER A 97 -0.01 -8.58 -18.95
C SER A 97 0.94 -7.75 -18.10
N SER A 98 1.40 -6.63 -18.66
CA SER A 98 2.15 -5.62 -17.90
C SER A 98 1.33 -5.05 -16.74
N GLU A 99 0.00 -5.05 -16.87
CA GLU A 99 -0.93 -4.57 -15.85
C GLU A 99 -1.01 -5.53 -14.65
N GLU A 100 -1.02 -6.84 -14.91
CA GLU A 100 -0.97 -7.85 -13.85
C GLU A 100 0.34 -7.74 -13.08
N HIS A 101 1.46 -7.54 -13.78
CA HIS A 101 2.76 -7.35 -13.14
C HIS A 101 2.76 -6.12 -12.23
N ALA A 102 2.21 -4.99 -12.69
CA ALA A 102 2.14 -3.78 -11.88
C ALA A 102 1.31 -3.96 -10.60
N LEU A 103 0.20 -4.70 -10.68
CA LEU A 103 -0.60 -5.06 -9.51
C LEU A 103 0.18 -5.94 -8.54
N ILE A 104 0.89 -6.95 -9.03
CA ILE A 104 1.76 -7.81 -8.20
C ILE A 104 2.85 -7.00 -7.51
N ALA A 105 3.49 -6.07 -8.23
CA ALA A 105 4.51 -5.19 -7.68
C ALA A 105 3.93 -4.28 -6.59
N ARG A 106 2.73 -3.72 -6.81
CA ARG A 106 2.02 -2.91 -5.82
C ARG A 106 1.67 -3.70 -4.56
N ILE A 107 1.13 -4.91 -4.71
CA ILE A 107 0.83 -5.81 -3.57
C ILE A 107 2.11 -6.12 -2.80
N SER A 108 3.19 -6.46 -3.51
CA SER A 108 4.48 -6.76 -2.89
C SER A 108 5.03 -5.55 -2.12
N GLN A 109 4.89 -4.32 -2.66
CA GLN A 109 5.29 -3.10 -1.96
C GLN A 109 4.47 -2.86 -0.68
N LEU A 110 3.17 -3.14 -0.68
CA LEU A 110 2.32 -3.01 0.52
C LEU A 110 2.74 -4.01 1.62
N VAL A 111 3.05 -5.25 1.23
CA VAL A 111 3.56 -6.28 2.15
C VAL A 111 4.90 -5.87 2.73
N GLU A 112 5.85 -5.44 1.90
CA GLU A 112 7.17 -5.01 2.39
C GLU A 112 7.05 -3.80 3.32
N LYS A 113 6.20 -2.82 3.00
CA LYS A 113 5.91 -1.70 3.92
C LYS A 113 5.37 -2.20 5.27
N THR A 114 4.48 -3.20 5.25
CA THR A 114 3.95 -3.78 6.49
C THR A 114 5.07 -4.47 7.28
N LYS A 115 5.91 -5.26 6.60
CA LYS A 115 7.06 -5.93 7.24
C LYS A 115 8.03 -4.95 7.88
N THR A 116 8.48 -3.93 7.15
CA THR A 116 9.51 -3.00 7.64
C THR A 116 9.03 -2.12 8.79
N ASN A 117 7.73 -1.80 8.84
CA ASN A 117 7.17 -0.93 9.88
C ASN A 117 6.66 -1.70 11.09
N ILE A 118 6.09 -2.90 10.91
CA ILE A 118 5.35 -3.59 11.97
C ILE A 118 6.16 -4.70 12.64
N ILE A 119 7.00 -5.45 11.90
CA ILE A 119 7.80 -6.52 12.51
C ILE A 119 8.66 -6.00 13.68
N PRO A 120 9.37 -4.85 13.56
CA PRO A 120 10.13 -4.31 14.69
C PRO A 120 9.26 -3.94 15.91
N GLN A 121 8.03 -3.48 15.67
CA GLN A 121 7.09 -3.17 16.75
C GLN A 121 6.61 -4.44 17.45
N ILE A 122 6.35 -5.52 16.70
CA ILE A 122 6.00 -6.83 17.26
C ILE A 122 7.16 -7.38 18.10
N GLU A 123 8.39 -7.34 17.60
CA GLU A 123 9.57 -7.81 18.33
C GLU A 123 9.83 -7.01 19.61
N SER A 124 9.63 -5.68 19.56
CA SER A 124 9.71 -4.83 20.74
C SER A 124 8.61 -5.13 21.76
N PHE A 125 7.38 -5.38 21.29
CA PHE A 125 6.26 -5.79 22.13
C PHE A 125 6.52 -7.14 22.81
N GLU A 126 7.00 -8.13 22.06
CA GLU A 126 7.39 -9.45 22.59
C GLU A 126 8.46 -9.34 23.68
N THR A 127 9.50 -8.54 23.44
CA THR A 127 10.58 -8.30 24.41
C THR A 127 10.04 -7.65 25.69
N SER A 128 9.12 -6.68 25.54
CA SER A 128 8.51 -5.99 26.67
C SER A 128 7.61 -6.91 27.50
N VAL A 129 6.83 -7.77 26.85
CA VAL A 129 6.01 -8.80 27.51
C VAL A 129 6.90 -9.81 28.23
N ALA A 130 7.94 -10.34 27.59
CA ALA A 130 8.86 -11.30 28.21
C ALA A 130 9.56 -10.72 29.46
N THR A 131 9.95 -9.44 29.39
CA THR A 131 10.57 -8.72 30.51
C THR A 131 9.58 -8.54 31.67
N TYR A 132 8.34 -8.16 31.37
CA TYR A 132 7.28 -8.04 32.39
C TYR A 132 6.97 -9.38 33.05
N LEU A 133 6.87 -10.46 32.27
CA LEU A 133 6.60 -11.81 32.77
C LEU A 133 7.71 -12.36 33.66
N SER A 134 8.95 -11.89 33.47
CA SER A 134 10.10 -12.26 34.30
C SER A 134 10.22 -11.41 35.58
N SER A 135 9.51 -10.28 35.65
CA SER A 135 9.46 -9.41 36.83
C SER A 135 8.37 -9.90 37.77
N GLU A 136 8.69 -10.13 39.04
CA GLU A 136 7.69 -10.48 40.08
C GLU A 136 6.74 -9.30 40.41
N ASN A 137 6.97 -8.11 39.86
CA ASN A 137 6.14 -6.93 40.11
C ASN A 137 4.95 -6.85 39.14
N ASN A 138 3.74 -6.93 39.69
CA ASN A 138 2.48 -6.79 38.96
C ASN A 138 2.12 -5.31 38.78
N ASP A 139 2.92 -4.57 38.01
CA ASP A 139 2.69 -3.15 37.74
C ASP A 139 1.56 -2.97 36.72
N ASP A 140 0.39 -2.53 37.19
CA ASP A 140 -0.79 -2.25 36.36
C ASP A 140 -0.52 -1.17 35.29
N THR A 141 0.41 -0.24 35.53
CA THR A 141 0.75 0.80 34.56
C THR A 141 1.50 0.24 33.36
N VAL A 142 2.41 -0.70 33.59
CA VAL A 142 3.14 -1.40 32.51
C VAL A 142 2.18 -2.31 31.73
N LYS A 143 1.27 -2.98 32.43
CA LYS A 143 0.24 -3.83 31.81
C LYS A 143 -0.70 -3.03 30.89
N SER A 144 -1.13 -1.82 31.30
CA SER A 144 -1.93 -0.93 30.45
C SER A 144 -1.17 -0.56 29.18
N LYS A 145 0.11 -0.17 29.30
CA LYS A 145 0.96 0.18 28.15
C LYS A 145 1.14 -1.00 27.18
N LEU A 146 1.29 -2.22 27.69
CA LEU A 146 1.35 -3.43 26.86
C LEU A 146 0.02 -3.67 26.12
N ALA A 147 -1.12 -3.46 26.78
CA ALA A 147 -2.43 -3.58 26.15
C ALA A 147 -2.65 -2.51 25.06
N GLU A 148 -2.23 -1.28 25.31
CA GLU A 148 -2.26 -0.19 24.31
C GLU A 148 -1.35 -0.48 23.11
N ALA A 149 -0.12 -0.95 23.35
CA ALA A 149 0.80 -1.34 22.29
C ALA A 149 0.23 -2.46 21.42
N HIS A 150 -0.38 -3.47 22.04
CA HIS A 150 -1.10 -4.54 21.33
C HIS A 150 -2.20 -3.97 20.43
N HIS A 151 -3.08 -3.12 20.95
CA HIS A 151 -4.17 -2.53 20.16
C HIS A 151 -3.64 -1.71 18.98
N CYS A 152 -2.60 -0.89 19.19
CA CYS A 152 -1.99 -0.08 18.14
C CYS A 152 -1.41 -0.95 17.00
N ILE A 153 -0.71 -2.04 17.35
CA ILE A 153 -0.13 -2.97 16.38
C ILE A 153 -1.23 -3.69 15.59
N VAL A 154 -2.24 -4.24 16.27
CA VAL A 154 -3.35 -4.95 15.62
C VAL A 154 -4.16 -4.00 14.73
N GLU A 155 -4.45 -2.78 15.18
CA GLU A 155 -5.13 -1.78 14.37
C GLU A 155 -4.34 -1.47 13.08
N THR A 156 -3.03 -1.29 13.20
CA THR A 156 -2.19 -1.00 12.03
C THR A 156 -2.16 -2.18 11.05
N LEU A 157 -2.09 -3.42 11.55
CA LEU A 157 -2.18 -4.63 10.72
C LEU A 157 -3.55 -4.75 10.03
N MET A 158 -4.64 -4.43 10.73
CA MET A 158 -5.99 -4.41 10.16
C MET A 158 -6.12 -3.35 9.06
N GLN A 159 -5.58 -2.16 9.26
CA GLN A 159 -5.50 -1.14 8.22
C GLN A 159 -4.72 -1.64 7.00
N SER A 160 -3.60 -2.34 7.20
CA SER A 160 -2.85 -2.98 6.12
C SER A 160 -3.69 -3.99 5.34
N ILE A 161 -4.50 -4.83 6.00
CA ILE A 161 -5.42 -5.77 5.33
C ILE A 161 -6.44 -5.01 4.47
N LEU A 162 -7.09 -3.99 5.03
CA LEU A 162 -8.05 -3.17 4.28
C LEU A 162 -7.41 -2.52 3.04
N THR A 163 -6.17 -2.06 3.16
CA THR A 163 -5.45 -1.50 2.00
C THR A 163 -5.11 -2.56 0.94
N LEU A 164 -4.81 -3.79 1.34
CA LEU A 164 -4.58 -4.91 0.41
C LEU A 164 -5.87 -5.30 -0.31
N ASP A 165 -7.00 -5.35 0.40
CA ASP A 165 -8.31 -5.69 -0.17
C ASP A 165 -8.84 -4.62 -1.14
N SER A 166 -8.46 -3.36 -0.92
CA SER A 166 -8.77 -2.26 -1.85
C SER A 166 -8.10 -2.41 -3.23
N VAL A 167 -7.09 -3.27 -3.37
CA VAL A 167 -6.44 -3.54 -4.66
C VAL A 167 -7.34 -4.43 -5.50
N VAL A 168 -8.04 -3.84 -6.47
CA VAL A 168 -8.93 -4.55 -7.40
C VAL A 168 -8.12 -5.35 -8.41
N CYS A 169 -8.29 -6.68 -8.41
CA CYS A 169 -7.67 -7.58 -9.37
C CYS A 169 -8.75 -8.19 -10.29
N PRO A 170 -8.69 -7.96 -11.61
CA PRO A 170 -9.53 -8.64 -12.60
C PRO A 170 -9.51 -10.18 -12.48
N PRO A 171 -10.56 -10.87 -12.95
CA PRO A 171 -10.66 -12.33 -12.85
C PRO A 171 -9.52 -13.04 -13.58
N ASP A 172 -9.04 -12.48 -14.70
CA ASP A 172 -7.98 -13.06 -15.54
C ASP A 172 -6.58 -12.95 -14.92
N PHE A 173 -6.41 -12.16 -13.86
CA PHE A 173 -5.12 -11.90 -13.21
C PHE A 173 -4.92 -12.82 -12.01
N GLU A 174 -4.84 -14.13 -12.28
CA GLU A 174 -4.78 -15.17 -11.24
C GLU A 174 -3.55 -15.03 -10.33
N THR A 175 -2.36 -14.73 -10.86
CA THR A 175 -1.15 -14.55 -10.05
C THR A 175 -1.28 -13.36 -9.13
N ALA A 176 -1.82 -12.22 -9.61
CA ALA A 176 -2.07 -11.06 -8.76
C ALA A 176 -3.05 -11.39 -7.62
N ARG A 177 -4.14 -12.12 -7.92
CA ARG A 177 -5.11 -12.56 -6.91
C ARG A 177 -4.49 -13.52 -5.89
N GLN A 178 -3.65 -14.45 -6.34
CA GLN A 178 -2.94 -15.37 -5.47
C GLN A 178 -1.98 -14.62 -4.54
N LYS A 179 -1.15 -13.74 -5.08
CA LYS A 179 -0.26 -12.85 -4.31
C LYS A 179 -1.02 -12.02 -3.27
N ARG A 180 -2.19 -11.49 -3.62
CA ARG A 180 -3.03 -10.73 -2.68
C ARG A 180 -3.54 -11.61 -1.53
N ARG A 181 -4.01 -12.83 -1.81
CA ARG A 181 -4.43 -13.78 -0.77
C ARG A 181 -3.29 -14.16 0.16
N GLU A 182 -2.11 -14.42 -0.40
CA GLU A 182 -0.89 -14.72 0.38
C GLU A 182 -0.49 -13.54 1.27
N ALA A 183 -0.57 -12.31 0.75
CA ALA A 183 -0.32 -11.10 1.51
C ALA A 183 -1.28 -10.95 2.70
N VAL A 184 -2.58 -11.13 2.47
CA VAL A 184 -3.59 -11.07 3.56
C VAL A 184 -3.33 -12.17 4.59
N LYS A 185 -3.07 -13.41 4.16
CA LYS A 185 -2.76 -14.52 5.06
C LYS A 185 -1.49 -14.25 5.89
N PHE A 186 -0.47 -13.66 5.28
CA PHE A 186 0.76 -13.27 5.97
C PHE A 186 0.47 -12.22 7.06
N THR A 187 -0.27 -11.16 6.73
CA THR A 187 -0.64 -10.11 7.70
C THR A 187 -1.53 -10.66 8.81
N GLN A 188 -2.47 -11.56 8.49
CA GLN A 188 -3.29 -12.24 9.50
C GLN A 188 -2.43 -13.08 10.45
N GLY A 189 -1.44 -13.80 9.93
CA GLY A 189 -0.51 -14.55 10.78
C GLY A 189 0.31 -13.66 11.73
N LEU A 190 0.56 -12.39 11.38
CA LEU A 190 1.17 -11.43 12.30
C LEU A 190 0.20 -10.99 13.40
N ILE A 191 -1.08 -10.83 13.09
CA ILE A 191 -2.12 -10.55 14.10
C ILE A 191 -2.21 -11.72 15.08
N ASP A 192 -2.30 -12.95 14.57
CA ASP A 192 -2.37 -14.16 15.39
C ASP A 192 -1.14 -14.29 16.32
N ARG A 193 0.06 -13.94 15.82
CA ARG A 193 1.29 -13.89 16.61
C ARG A 193 1.20 -12.87 17.77
N VAL A 194 0.71 -11.67 17.48
CA VAL A 194 0.58 -10.58 18.48
C VAL A 194 -0.49 -10.91 19.53
N ASP A 195 -1.60 -11.52 19.12
CA ASP A 195 -2.67 -11.98 20.00
C ASP A 195 -2.21 -13.11 20.93
N GLU A 196 -1.43 -14.06 20.42
CA GLU A 196 -0.88 -15.15 21.23
C GLU A 196 0.04 -14.63 22.34
N VAL A 197 0.88 -13.64 22.05
CA VAL A 197 1.76 -12.99 23.03
C VAL A 197 0.94 -12.31 24.14
N LYS A 198 -0.15 -11.61 23.80
CA LYS A 198 -1.06 -11.02 24.81
C LYS A 198 -1.82 -12.09 25.60
N ALA A 199 -2.18 -13.21 24.97
CA ALA A 199 -2.84 -14.32 25.65
C ALA A 199 -1.92 -15.01 26.66
N GLN A 200 -0.61 -15.08 26.39
CA GLN A 200 0.38 -15.58 27.36
C GLN A 200 0.48 -14.69 28.60
N LEU A 201 0.53 -13.36 28.40
CA LEU A 201 0.49 -12.37 29.47
C LEU A 201 -0.73 -12.55 30.39
N SER A 202 -1.90 -12.77 29.78
CA SER A 202 -3.16 -12.94 30.50
C SER A 202 -3.21 -14.24 31.30
N ARG A 203 -2.71 -15.35 30.72
CA ARG A 203 -2.68 -16.67 31.36
C ARG A 203 -1.75 -16.72 32.58
N GLN A 204 -0.52 -16.22 32.47
CA GLN A 204 0.42 -16.23 33.60
C GLN A 204 -0.09 -15.39 34.78
N ASN A 205 -0.69 -14.24 34.51
CA ASN A 205 -1.26 -13.42 35.58
C ASN A 205 -2.39 -14.16 36.32
N GLN A 206 -3.23 -14.90 35.59
CA GLN A 206 -4.31 -15.68 36.19
C GLN A 206 -3.78 -16.86 37.03
N GLN A 207 -2.70 -17.49 36.59
CA GLN A 207 -2.04 -18.58 37.32
C GLN A 207 -1.38 -18.10 38.62
N ASN A 208 -0.73 -16.93 38.61
CA ASN A 208 -0.14 -16.31 39.81
C ASN A 208 -1.20 -15.98 40.87
N ILE A 209 -2.38 -15.50 40.46
CA ILE A 209 -3.50 -15.21 41.38
C ILE A 209 -4.00 -16.50 42.06
N ILE A 210 -4.12 -17.59 41.30
CA ILE A 210 -4.59 -18.88 41.84
C ILE A 210 -3.59 -19.45 42.85
N LEU A 211 -2.29 -19.42 42.54
CA LEU A 211 -1.24 -19.91 43.45
C LEU A 211 -1.13 -19.08 44.74
N SER A 212 -1.29 -17.76 44.65
CA SER A 212 -1.31 -16.87 45.81
C SER A 212 -2.50 -17.17 46.73
N ASN A 213 -3.68 -17.42 46.18
CA ASN A 213 -4.88 -17.73 46.97
C ASN A 213 -4.88 -19.14 47.56
N ALA A 214 -4.13 -20.09 46.97
CA ALA A 214 -4.01 -21.46 47.47
C ALA A 214 -2.96 -21.63 48.57
N SER A 215 -2.12 -20.62 48.81
CA SER A 215 -1.05 -20.63 49.82
C SER A 215 -1.43 -19.92 51.14
N LEU A 216 -2.68 -19.46 51.24
CA LEU A 216 -3.32 -18.87 52.42
C LEU A 216 -4.33 -19.86 53.02
#